data_AF-W4RSY5-F1
#
_entry.id   AF-W4RSY5-F1
#
_cell.length_a   1.000
_cell.length_b   1.000
_cell.length_c   1.000
_cell.angle_alpha   90.00
_cell.angle_beta   90.00
_cell.angle_gamma   90.00
#
_symmetry.space_group_name_H-M   'P 1'
#
loop_
_entity.id
_entity.type
_entity.pdbx_description
1 polymer ?
#
loop_
_entity_poly.entity_id
_entity_poly.type
_entity_poly.pdbx_seq_one_letter_code
_entity_poly.pdbx_strand_id
1 'polypeptide(L)'
;MAQTEKPTALIMIFGATGDLAKRKLFPSLYKLFKKEKLDKFAVVGVARRSLSNEEFQLRVKESVKENGETEADIDKFVSKFYYHSHDVTDSSSYLALGKLAEELDSHYGLNGNRIFYMAMAPEFFGTIAEHLKKDKLTDVSGFKRLVIEKPFGHDLESAKVLNKQIRKAFSEDEIYRIDHYLGKEMVQNIEVIRFANAMFEPLWNNRYISNIQVTSSETLGVEERGRYYEKSGALRDMVQNHMLQMVSLLAMEPPIKLTTDEIRSEKVRVFRALRPVKGEEVNEYFVRGQYDQGSMNETDVPAYRQEEMVNPESNTETFVAGKLMIDNFRWAGVPFYIRTGKRMKLSQQRL
;
A
#
# COMPACT_ATOMS: atom_id res chain seq x y z
N MET A 1 30.82 -8.70 8.95
CA MET A 1 29.96 -7.90 8.07
C MET A 1 29.50 -8.83 6.95
N ALA A 2 28.25 -9.28 6.97
CA ALA A 2 27.72 -10.04 5.83
C ALA A 2 27.68 -9.07 4.65
N GLN A 3 28.41 -9.38 3.59
CA GLN A 3 28.31 -8.70 2.31
C GLN A 3 26.86 -8.93 1.86
N THR A 4 25.97 -7.95 2.07
CA THR A 4 24.59 -8.05 1.59
C THR A 4 24.67 -8.12 0.08
N GLU A 5 24.56 -9.33 -0.48
CA GLU A 5 24.39 -9.53 -1.91
C GLU A 5 23.23 -8.64 -2.37
N LYS A 6 23.50 -7.79 -3.34
CA LYS A 6 22.50 -6.92 -3.94
C LYS A 6 21.48 -7.84 -4.63
N PRO A 7 20.16 -7.62 -4.45
CA PRO A 7 19.15 -8.54 -4.94
C PRO A 7 19.14 -8.62 -6.46
N THR A 8 18.92 -9.84 -6.97
CA THR A 8 18.58 -10.12 -8.37
C THR A 8 17.11 -10.52 -8.49
N ALA A 9 16.39 -9.99 -9.50
CA ALA A 9 14.98 -10.34 -9.69
C ALA A 9 14.45 -9.97 -11.08
N LEU A 10 13.50 -10.76 -11.57
CA LEU A 10 12.56 -10.39 -12.62
C LEU A 10 11.31 -9.76 -11.99
N ILE A 11 10.99 -8.53 -12.36
CA ILE A 11 9.84 -7.79 -11.81
C ILE A 11 8.76 -7.70 -12.89
N MET A 12 7.61 -8.33 -12.67
CA MET A 12 6.46 -8.26 -13.56
C MET A 12 5.43 -7.28 -12.99
N ILE A 13 5.16 -6.20 -13.70
CA ILE A 13 4.22 -5.16 -13.26
C ILE A 13 2.93 -5.31 -14.06
N PHE A 14 1.92 -5.94 -13.43
CA PHE A 14 0.56 -6.00 -13.96
C PHE A 14 -0.08 -4.63 -13.83
N GLY A 15 -0.63 -4.09 -14.92
CA GLY A 15 -1.13 -2.72 -14.97
C GLY A 15 -0.03 -1.68 -15.22
N ALA A 16 1.07 -2.06 -15.86
CA ALA A 16 2.23 -1.19 -16.08
C ALA A 16 1.94 0.11 -16.88
N THR A 17 0.83 0.19 -17.60
CA THR A 17 0.42 1.42 -18.31
C THR A 17 -0.43 2.37 -17.44
N GLY A 18 -0.70 2.02 -16.18
CA GLY A 18 -1.52 2.80 -15.25
C GLY A 18 -0.76 3.93 -14.56
N ASP A 19 -1.52 4.84 -13.92
CA ASP A 19 -1.00 6.04 -13.25
C ASP A 19 -0.02 5.71 -12.12
N LEU A 20 -0.31 4.68 -11.31
CA LEU A 20 0.57 4.25 -10.22
C LEU A 20 1.96 3.85 -10.73
N ALA A 21 2.02 3.09 -11.82
CA ALA A 21 3.29 2.65 -12.42
C ALA A 21 4.11 3.86 -12.89
N LYS A 22 3.46 4.77 -13.64
CA LYS A 22 4.07 6.00 -14.18
C LYS A 22 4.55 6.94 -13.08
N ARG A 23 3.77 7.17 -12.03
CA ARG A 23 4.07 8.21 -11.03
C ARG A 23 4.89 7.71 -9.84
N LYS A 24 4.89 6.40 -9.56
CA LYS A 24 5.51 5.85 -8.36
C LYS A 24 6.46 4.70 -8.65
N LEU A 25 6.06 3.68 -9.41
CA LEU A 25 6.86 2.45 -9.51
C LEU A 25 8.13 2.66 -10.34
N PHE A 26 8.03 3.17 -11.57
CA PHE A 26 9.21 3.37 -12.41
C PHE A 26 10.21 4.36 -11.80
N PRO A 27 9.80 5.53 -11.26
CA PRO A 27 10.72 6.43 -10.58
C PRO A 27 11.37 5.79 -9.34
N SER A 28 10.64 4.95 -8.59
CA SER A 28 11.20 4.26 -7.41
C SER A 28 12.23 3.20 -7.79
N LEU A 29 11.97 2.42 -8.85
CA LEU A 29 12.93 1.46 -9.39
C LEU A 29 14.18 2.16 -9.93
N TYR A 30 14.02 3.31 -10.58
CA TYR A 30 15.14 4.12 -11.05
C TYR A 30 16.01 4.62 -9.88
N LYS A 31 15.40 5.08 -8.79
CA LYS A 31 16.13 5.47 -7.57
C LYS A 31 16.88 4.30 -6.94
N LEU A 32 16.31 3.09 -6.95
CA LEU A 32 17.00 1.88 -6.50
C LEU A 32 18.19 1.53 -7.40
N PHE A 33 18.02 1.67 -8.72
CA PHE A 33 19.08 1.48 -9.70
C PHE A 33 20.23 2.48 -9.50
N LYS A 34 19.94 3.78 -9.34
CA LYS A 34 20.95 4.82 -9.08
C LYS A 34 21.72 4.63 -7.78
N LYS A 35 21.04 4.17 -6.73
CA LYS A 35 21.68 3.84 -5.44
C LYS A 35 22.40 2.49 -5.47
N GLU A 36 22.48 1.86 -6.64
CA GLU A 36 23.02 0.53 -6.88
C GLU A 36 22.48 -0.51 -5.88
N LYS A 37 21.19 -0.44 -5.54
CA LYS A 37 20.52 -1.38 -4.63
C LYS A 37 19.95 -2.60 -5.35
N LEU A 38 20.10 -2.67 -6.67
CA LEU A 38 19.75 -3.80 -7.52
C LEU A 38 21.03 -4.27 -8.23
N ASP A 39 21.29 -5.58 -8.24
CA ASP A 39 22.42 -6.14 -8.99
C ASP A 39 22.02 -6.38 -10.45
N LYS A 40 21.36 -7.51 -10.70
CA LYS A 40 20.82 -7.92 -12.00
C LYS A 40 19.31 -7.94 -11.93
N PHE A 41 18.65 -7.26 -12.84
CA PHE A 41 17.20 -7.26 -12.89
C PHE A 41 16.70 -7.04 -14.30
N ALA A 42 15.46 -7.45 -14.53
CA ALA A 42 14.68 -7.06 -15.69
C ALA A 42 13.26 -6.73 -15.22
N VAL A 43 12.56 -5.89 -15.98
CA VAL A 43 11.18 -5.51 -15.68
C VAL A 43 10.31 -5.83 -16.89
N VAL A 44 9.21 -6.54 -16.67
CA VAL A 44 8.19 -6.80 -17.70
C VAL A 44 6.95 -6.00 -17.34
N GLY A 45 6.61 -5.03 -18.17
CA GLY A 45 5.32 -4.35 -18.12
C GLY A 45 4.24 -5.24 -18.72
N VAL A 46 3.16 -5.48 -17.98
CA VAL A 46 2.07 -6.37 -18.38
C VAL A 46 0.77 -5.58 -18.41
N ALA A 47 0.16 -5.43 -19.58
CA ALA A 47 -1.13 -4.75 -19.72
C ALA A 47 -1.85 -5.14 -21.03
N ARG A 48 -3.15 -4.84 -21.13
CA ARG A 48 -4.00 -5.26 -22.27
C ARG A 48 -3.67 -4.57 -23.60
N ARG A 49 -3.14 -3.33 -23.56
CA ARG A 49 -2.88 -2.54 -24.77
C ARG A 49 -1.69 -3.15 -25.51
N SER A 50 -1.78 -3.31 -26.82
CA SER A 50 -0.59 -3.66 -27.61
C SER A 50 0.37 -2.46 -27.66
N LEU A 51 1.62 -2.69 -27.26
CA LEU A 51 2.74 -1.74 -27.34
C LEU A 51 3.99 -2.52 -27.72
N SER A 52 4.90 -1.87 -28.45
CA SER A 52 6.25 -2.39 -28.65
C SER A 52 7.12 -2.18 -27.40
N ASN A 53 8.26 -2.88 -27.33
CA ASN A 53 9.24 -2.65 -26.27
C ASN A 53 9.74 -1.20 -26.31
N GLU A 54 10.02 -0.66 -27.50
CA GLU A 54 10.53 0.69 -27.70
C GLU A 54 9.52 1.75 -27.22
N GLU A 55 8.24 1.57 -27.54
CA GLU A 55 7.18 2.46 -27.08
C GLU A 55 7.04 2.42 -25.55
N PHE A 56 7.10 1.23 -24.95
CA PHE A 56 7.03 1.09 -23.50
C PHE A 56 8.24 1.70 -22.80
N GLN A 57 9.44 1.44 -23.33
CA GLN A 57 10.70 2.01 -22.87
C GLN A 57 10.69 3.54 -22.90
N LEU A 58 10.17 4.14 -23.98
CA LEU A 58 10.02 5.60 -24.07
C LEU A 58 9.12 6.15 -22.95
N ARG A 59 7.99 5.48 -22.66
CA ARG A 59 7.10 5.88 -21.57
C ARG A 59 7.76 5.77 -20.19
N VAL A 60 8.56 4.73 -19.95
CA VAL A 60 9.34 4.59 -18.72
C VAL A 60 10.35 5.72 -18.62
N LYS A 61 11.03 6.07 -19.72
CA LYS A 61 11.98 7.18 -19.79
C LYS A 61 11.31 8.52 -19.47
N GLU A 62 10.15 8.79 -20.06
CA GLU A 62 9.35 10.00 -19.81
C GLU A 62 8.89 10.07 -18.34
N SER A 63 8.35 8.97 -17.81
CA SER A 63 7.93 8.85 -16.41
C SER A 63 9.05 9.22 -15.43
N VAL A 64 10.26 8.69 -15.65
CA VAL A 64 11.42 8.98 -14.81
C VAL A 64 11.83 10.45 -14.93
N LYS A 65 11.88 11.00 -16.16
CA LYS A 65 12.21 12.41 -16.41
C LYS A 65 11.23 13.41 -15.78
N GLU A 66 9.93 13.16 -15.93
CA GLU A 66 8.87 13.99 -15.33
C GLU A 66 8.97 14.04 -13.80
N ASN A 67 9.58 13.03 -13.17
CA ASN A 67 9.79 12.97 -11.72
C ASN A 67 11.14 13.56 -11.26
N GLY A 68 11.81 14.35 -12.13
CA GLY A 68 12.99 15.15 -11.78
C GLY A 68 14.33 14.44 -11.94
N GLU A 69 14.37 13.31 -12.63
CA GLU A 69 15.58 12.52 -12.82
C GLU A 69 16.10 12.66 -14.27
N THR A 70 17.24 13.33 -14.47
CA THR A 70 17.72 13.78 -15.81
C THR A 70 19.10 13.28 -16.21
N GLU A 71 19.64 12.26 -15.55
CA GLU A 71 21.01 11.78 -15.76
C GLU A 71 21.20 10.80 -16.92
N ALA A 72 22.46 10.64 -17.34
CA ALA A 72 22.89 9.85 -18.51
C ALA A 72 22.56 8.34 -18.43
N ASP A 73 22.38 7.78 -17.23
CA ASP A 73 22.18 6.33 -17.04
C ASP A 73 20.73 5.87 -17.26
N ILE A 74 19.82 6.78 -17.61
CA ILE A 74 18.41 6.43 -17.87
C ILE A 74 18.26 5.43 -19.01
N ASP A 75 19.08 5.50 -20.06
CA ASP A 75 19.01 4.58 -21.19
C ASP A 75 19.46 3.16 -20.81
N LYS A 76 20.50 3.06 -19.95
CA LYS A 76 20.93 1.78 -19.36
C LYS A 76 19.89 1.19 -18.40
N PHE A 77 19.09 2.02 -17.75
CA PHE A 77 17.98 1.57 -16.91
C PHE A 77 16.83 1.04 -17.76
N VAL A 78 16.39 1.85 -18.73
CA VAL A 78 15.24 1.56 -19.60
C VAL A 78 15.50 0.35 -20.50
N SER A 79 16.73 0.08 -20.91
CA SER A 79 17.06 -1.11 -21.71
C SER A 79 16.74 -2.45 -21.01
N LYS A 80 16.53 -2.44 -19.69
CA LYS A 80 16.12 -3.61 -18.89
C LYS A 80 14.59 -3.79 -18.82
N PHE A 81 13.82 -2.92 -19.48
CA PHE A 81 12.37 -2.96 -19.52
C PHE A 81 11.87 -3.61 -20.81
N TYR A 82 10.93 -4.52 -20.65
CA TYR A 82 10.25 -5.27 -21.69
C TYR A 82 8.75 -5.12 -21.50
N TYR A 83 7.98 -5.34 -22.55
CA TYR A 83 6.52 -5.25 -22.53
C TYR A 83 5.89 -6.52 -23.06
N HIS A 84 4.80 -6.94 -22.41
CA HIS A 84 3.97 -8.05 -22.87
C HIS A 84 2.50 -7.62 -22.87
N SER A 85 1.90 -7.65 -24.06
CA SER A 85 0.46 -7.45 -24.20
C SER A 85 -0.26 -8.66 -23.64
N HIS A 86 -1.11 -8.45 -22.63
CA HIS A 86 -1.61 -9.54 -21.80
C HIS A 86 -3.08 -9.40 -21.44
N ASP A 87 -3.81 -10.49 -21.62
CA ASP A 87 -5.16 -10.68 -21.09
C ASP A 87 -5.10 -11.57 -19.84
N VAL A 88 -5.48 -11.00 -18.70
CA VAL A 88 -5.45 -11.66 -17.39
C VAL A 88 -6.48 -12.78 -17.25
N THR A 89 -7.39 -12.94 -18.21
CA THR A 89 -8.40 -14.00 -18.22
C THR A 89 -8.04 -15.16 -19.16
N ASP A 90 -6.96 -15.04 -19.94
CA ASP A 90 -6.57 -16.02 -20.95
C ASP A 90 -5.26 -16.74 -20.57
N SER A 91 -5.37 -18.05 -20.31
CA SER A 91 -4.21 -18.91 -20.03
C SER A 91 -3.15 -18.88 -21.15
N SER A 92 -3.54 -18.70 -22.41
CA SER A 92 -2.56 -18.66 -23.52
C SER A 92 -1.61 -17.46 -23.37
N SER A 93 -2.14 -16.34 -22.88
CA SER A 93 -1.37 -15.13 -22.61
C SER A 93 -0.38 -15.29 -21.45
N TYR A 94 -0.74 -16.07 -20.43
CA TYR A 94 0.17 -16.44 -19.34
C TYR A 94 1.31 -17.34 -19.81
N LEU A 95 1.02 -18.34 -20.65
CA LEU A 95 2.07 -19.21 -21.20
C LEU A 95 3.09 -18.41 -22.03
N ALA A 96 2.63 -17.43 -22.82
CA ALA A 96 3.52 -16.53 -23.55
C ALA A 96 4.36 -15.65 -22.61
N LEU A 97 3.77 -15.11 -21.54
CA LEU A 97 4.49 -14.35 -20.51
C LEU A 97 5.54 -15.23 -19.80
N GLY A 98 5.21 -16.49 -19.53
CA GLY A 98 6.13 -17.46 -18.94
C GLY A 98 7.37 -17.71 -19.78
N LYS A 99 7.21 -17.87 -21.11
CA LYS A 99 8.34 -18.01 -22.05
C LYS A 99 9.25 -16.79 -22.03
N LEU A 100 8.68 -15.59 -22.13
CA LEU A 100 9.44 -14.34 -22.03
C LEU A 100 10.19 -14.25 -20.69
N ALA A 101 9.54 -14.66 -19.59
CA ALA A 101 10.16 -14.66 -18.28
C ALA A 101 11.38 -15.59 -18.19
N GLU A 102 11.32 -16.79 -18.79
CA GLU A 102 12.43 -17.75 -18.84
C GLU A 102 13.60 -17.25 -19.71
N GLU A 103 13.29 -16.63 -20.84
CA GLU A 103 14.28 -15.99 -21.71
C GLU A 103 15.05 -14.89 -20.96
N LEU A 104 14.32 -14.01 -20.26
CA LEU A 104 14.91 -12.92 -19.49
C LEU A 104 15.68 -13.41 -18.26
N ASP A 105 15.16 -14.41 -17.55
CA ASP A 105 15.84 -15.04 -16.41
C ASP A 105 17.20 -15.61 -16.84
N SER A 106 17.26 -16.28 -18.00
CA SER A 106 18.49 -16.82 -18.57
C SER A 106 19.43 -15.71 -19.06
N HIS A 107 18.91 -14.70 -19.77
CA HIS A 107 19.70 -13.61 -20.33
C HIS A 107 20.40 -12.77 -19.23
N TYR A 108 19.70 -12.47 -18.15
CA TYR A 108 20.22 -11.64 -17.06
C TYR A 108 20.77 -12.46 -15.88
N GLY A 109 20.59 -13.78 -15.86
CA GLY A 109 20.99 -14.64 -14.74
C GLY A 109 20.26 -14.25 -13.44
N LEU A 110 18.93 -14.24 -13.47
CA LEU A 110 18.09 -13.77 -12.34
C LEU A 110 17.77 -14.88 -11.32
N ASN A 111 18.30 -16.09 -11.55
CA ASN A 111 18.20 -17.26 -10.66
C ASN A 111 16.75 -17.65 -10.32
N GLY A 112 15.81 -17.41 -11.22
CA GLY A 112 14.39 -17.69 -11.00
C GLY A 112 13.70 -16.77 -9.99
N ASN A 113 14.36 -15.72 -9.50
CA ASN A 113 13.76 -14.78 -8.54
C ASN A 113 12.69 -13.93 -9.24
N ARG A 114 11.42 -14.04 -8.83
CA ARG A 114 10.29 -13.33 -9.46
C ARG A 114 9.52 -12.47 -8.47
N ILE A 115 9.21 -11.23 -8.87
CA ILE A 115 8.31 -10.32 -8.16
C ILE A 115 7.13 -10.02 -9.07
N PHE A 116 5.93 -10.32 -8.63
CA PHE A 116 4.68 -9.98 -9.30
C PHE A 116 4.08 -8.77 -8.61
N TYR A 117 4.06 -7.61 -9.26
CA TYR A 117 3.44 -6.39 -8.73
C TYR A 117 2.07 -6.20 -9.37
N MET A 118 1.00 -6.25 -8.58
CA MET A 118 -0.37 -6.04 -9.03
C MET A 118 -0.77 -4.56 -8.90
N ALA A 119 -0.42 -3.75 -9.91
CA ALA A 119 -0.85 -2.35 -10.04
C ALA A 119 -2.16 -2.24 -10.86
N MET A 120 -3.13 -3.11 -10.53
CA MET A 120 -4.42 -3.24 -11.22
C MET A 120 -5.58 -3.10 -10.23
N ALA A 121 -6.81 -3.07 -10.78
CA ALA A 121 -8.00 -3.07 -9.97
C ALA A 121 -8.15 -4.40 -9.18
N PRO A 122 -8.63 -4.37 -7.91
CA PRO A 122 -8.63 -5.52 -7.00
C PRO A 122 -9.41 -6.74 -7.48
N GLU A 123 -10.42 -6.54 -8.32
CA GLU A 123 -11.22 -7.61 -8.90
C GLU A 123 -10.39 -8.61 -9.72
N PHE A 124 -9.21 -8.19 -10.21
CA PHE A 124 -8.32 -9.06 -10.98
C PHE A 124 -7.33 -9.85 -10.11
N PHE A 125 -7.14 -9.51 -8.84
CA PHE A 125 -6.08 -10.10 -8.02
C PHE A 125 -6.25 -11.61 -7.83
N GLY A 126 -7.49 -12.06 -7.58
CA GLY A 126 -7.80 -13.49 -7.45
C GLY A 126 -7.53 -14.25 -8.75
N THR A 127 -8.05 -13.75 -9.87
CA THR A 127 -7.86 -14.34 -11.21
C THR A 127 -6.39 -14.42 -11.59
N ILE A 128 -5.63 -13.33 -11.40
CA ILE A 128 -4.20 -13.30 -11.70
C ILE A 128 -3.46 -14.33 -10.84
N ALA A 129 -3.72 -14.38 -9.52
CA ALA A 129 -3.06 -15.35 -8.64
C ALA A 129 -3.35 -16.80 -9.07
N GLU A 130 -4.60 -17.12 -9.42
CA GLU A 130 -4.99 -18.45 -9.89
C GLU A 130 -4.27 -18.83 -11.19
N HIS A 131 -4.21 -17.93 -12.18
CA HIS A 131 -3.50 -18.17 -13.43
C HIS A 131 -1.98 -18.25 -13.25
N LEU A 132 -1.38 -17.38 -12.43
CA LEU A 132 0.04 -17.46 -12.10
C LEU A 132 0.44 -18.82 -11.52
N LYS A 133 -0.46 -19.50 -10.81
CA LYS A 133 -0.23 -20.87 -10.34
C LYS A 133 -0.55 -21.92 -11.39
N LYS A 134 -1.75 -21.86 -11.99
CA LYS A 134 -2.23 -22.83 -12.98
C LYS A 134 -1.31 -22.93 -14.19
N ASP A 135 -0.85 -21.79 -14.68
CA ASP A 135 -0.02 -21.66 -15.87
C ASP A 135 1.48 -21.61 -15.53
N LYS A 136 1.84 -22.03 -14.31
CA LYS A 136 3.21 -22.33 -13.83
C LYS A 136 4.20 -21.16 -13.74
N LEU A 137 3.74 -19.91 -13.81
CA LEU A 137 4.63 -18.74 -13.62
C LEU A 137 5.22 -18.66 -12.20
N THR A 138 4.60 -19.31 -11.22
CA THR A 138 5.07 -19.39 -9.84
C THR A 138 5.90 -20.64 -9.52
N ASP A 139 6.18 -21.48 -10.52
CA ASP A 139 7.05 -22.65 -10.37
C ASP A 139 8.48 -22.22 -10.72
N VAL A 140 9.19 -21.68 -9.72
CA VAL A 140 10.53 -21.11 -9.86
C VAL A 140 11.54 -21.78 -8.92
N SER A 141 12.81 -21.76 -9.30
CA SER A 141 13.93 -22.23 -8.47
C SER A 141 14.33 -21.22 -7.38
N GLY A 142 14.20 -19.92 -7.66
CA GLY A 142 14.44 -18.82 -6.73
C GLY A 142 13.21 -18.49 -5.88
N PHE A 143 13.16 -17.27 -5.33
CA PHE A 143 11.97 -16.81 -4.62
C PHE A 143 10.88 -16.36 -5.58
N LYS A 144 9.62 -16.42 -5.13
CA LYS A 144 8.50 -15.70 -5.73
C LYS A 144 7.87 -14.78 -4.70
N ARG A 145 7.52 -13.56 -5.10
CA ARG A 145 6.85 -12.61 -4.22
C ARG A 145 5.72 -11.94 -4.93
N LEU A 146 4.59 -11.79 -4.25
CA LEU A 146 3.44 -11.06 -4.73
C LEU A 146 3.33 -9.74 -3.98
N VAL A 147 3.29 -8.62 -4.71
CA VAL A 147 3.03 -7.29 -4.17
C VAL A 147 1.64 -6.86 -4.61
N ILE A 148 0.78 -6.53 -3.64
CA ILE A 148 -0.61 -6.14 -3.89
C ILE A 148 -0.93 -4.79 -3.24
N GLU A 149 -1.63 -3.95 -4.00
CA GLU A 149 -2.12 -2.65 -3.57
C GLU A 149 -3.50 -2.74 -2.91
N LYS A 150 -3.85 -1.70 -2.16
CA LYS A 150 -5.21 -1.54 -1.61
C LYS A 150 -6.23 -1.24 -2.72
N PRO A 151 -7.52 -1.56 -2.54
CA PRO A 151 -8.14 -2.17 -1.35
C PRO A 151 -8.08 -3.70 -1.28
N PHE A 152 -8.01 -4.24 -0.05
CA PHE A 152 -7.98 -5.67 0.24
C PHE A 152 -9.37 -6.21 0.58
N GLY A 153 -10.31 -6.07 -0.37
CA GLY A 153 -11.74 -6.25 -0.10
C GLY A 153 -12.41 -4.96 0.41
N HIS A 154 -13.72 -5.00 0.58
CA HIS A 154 -14.55 -3.87 1.02
C HIS A 154 -15.21 -4.10 2.39
N ASP A 155 -15.10 -5.33 2.90
CA ASP A 155 -15.53 -5.80 4.21
C ASP A 155 -14.73 -7.04 4.60
N LEU A 156 -15.04 -7.62 5.77
CA LEU A 156 -14.33 -8.81 6.29
C LEU A 156 -14.49 -10.03 5.37
N GLU A 157 -15.68 -10.29 4.84
CA GLU A 157 -15.94 -11.51 4.07
C GLU A 157 -15.29 -11.45 2.69
N SER A 158 -15.39 -10.32 1.99
CA SER A 158 -14.67 -10.09 0.73
C SER A 158 -13.16 -10.16 0.91
N ALA A 159 -12.62 -9.62 2.02
CA ALA A 159 -11.19 -9.73 2.35
C ALA A 159 -10.76 -11.18 2.57
N LYS A 160 -11.56 -11.99 3.28
CA LYS A 160 -11.30 -13.43 3.48
C LYS A 160 -11.31 -14.19 2.17
N VAL A 161 -12.27 -13.92 1.28
CA VAL A 161 -12.37 -14.55 -0.05
C VAL A 161 -11.14 -14.23 -0.88
N LEU A 162 -10.79 -12.95 -0.99
CA LEU A 162 -9.60 -12.50 -1.73
C LEU A 162 -8.33 -13.14 -1.17
N ASN A 163 -8.18 -13.13 0.16
CA ASN A 163 -7.05 -13.76 0.81
C ASN A 163 -6.98 -15.24 0.46
N LYS A 164 -8.09 -15.99 0.59
CA LYS A 164 -8.12 -17.42 0.24
C LYS A 164 -7.72 -17.68 -1.21
N GLN A 165 -8.14 -16.84 -2.15
CA GLN A 165 -7.76 -16.98 -3.57
C GLN A 165 -6.25 -16.78 -3.75
N ILE A 166 -5.68 -15.71 -3.18
CA ILE A 166 -4.24 -15.43 -3.28
C ILE A 166 -3.41 -16.52 -2.62
N ARG A 167 -3.84 -17.02 -1.44
CA ARG A 167 -3.16 -18.07 -0.68
C ARG A 167 -3.09 -19.42 -1.44
N LYS A 168 -3.84 -19.61 -2.54
CA LYS A 168 -3.71 -20.79 -3.41
C LYS A 168 -2.38 -20.79 -4.20
N ALA A 169 -1.85 -19.61 -4.52
CA ALA A 169 -0.68 -19.45 -5.37
C ALA A 169 0.59 -19.07 -4.60
N PHE A 170 0.43 -18.34 -3.49
CA PHE A 170 1.51 -17.81 -2.67
C PHE A 170 1.34 -18.20 -1.20
N SER A 171 2.44 -18.48 -0.51
CA SER A 171 2.57 -18.59 0.96
C SER A 171 2.57 -17.19 1.61
N GLU A 172 2.42 -17.08 2.93
CA GLU A 172 2.04 -15.80 3.57
C GLU A 172 3.23 -14.85 3.64
N ASP A 173 4.41 -15.43 3.80
CA ASP A 173 5.73 -14.83 3.70
C ASP A 173 6.12 -14.40 2.26
N GLU A 174 5.42 -14.91 1.25
CA GLU A 174 5.59 -14.48 -0.15
C GLU A 174 4.68 -13.28 -0.51
N ILE A 175 3.75 -12.88 0.35
CA ILE A 175 2.75 -11.84 0.05
C ILE A 175 3.07 -10.52 0.76
N TYR A 176 3.23 -9.46 -0.03
CA TYR A 176 3.54 -8.10 0.40
C TYR A 176 2.33 -7.21 0.14
N ARG A 177 1.53 -6.97 1.19
CA ARG A 177 0.38 -6.07 1.17
C ARG A 177 0.85 -4.64 1.41
N ILE A 178 0.67 -3.78 0.42
CA ILE A 178 1.14 -2.40 0.50
C ILE A 178 0.20 -1.55 1.37
N ASP A 179 0.78 -0.99 2.42
CA ASP A 179 0.32 0.22 3.06
C ASP A 179 1.47 1.23 3.02
N HIS A 180 1.36 2.23 2.12
CA HIS A 180 2.45 3.17 1.89
C HIS A 180 2.77 4.07 3.09
N TYR A 181 1.91 4.16 4.12
CA TYR A 181 2.23 4.90 5.34
C TYR A 181 3.36 4.21 6.12
N LEU A 182 3.41 2.88 6.10
CA LEU A 182 4.49 2.11 6.74
C LEU A 182 5.86 2.34 6.08
N GLY A 183 5.87 2.86 4.85
CA GLY A 183 7.09 3.25 4.14
C GLY A 183 7.63 4.64 4.52
N LYS A 184 6.91 5.42 5.33
CA LYS A 184 7.33 6.77 5.71
C LYS A 184 8.39 6.70 6.82
N GLU A 185 9.45 7.48 6.66
CA GLU A 185 10.59 7.49 7.58
C GLU A 185 10.19 7.74 9.05
N MET A 186 9.34 8.74 9.30
CA MET A 186 8.86 9.04 10.66
C MET A 186 8.00 7.93 11.26
N VAL A 187 7.31 7.14 10.43
CA VAL A 187 6.53 5.97 10.88
C VAL A 187 7.46 4.83 11.29
N GLN A 188 8.51 4.58 10.51
CA GLN A 188 9.53 3.59 10.84
C GLN A 188 10.31 3.96 12.12
N ASN A 189 10.53 5.25 12.35
CA ASN A 189 11.22 5.74 13.54
C ASN A 189 10.46 5.53 14.85
N ILE A 190 9.16 5.21 14.84
CA ILE A 190 8.37 4.96 16.06
C ILE A 190 8.99 3.83 16.89
N GLU A 191 9.41 2.74 16.24
CA GLU A 191 10.00 1.58 16.91
C GLU A 191 11.32 1.96 17.58
N VAL A 192 12.17 2.72 16.88
CA VAL A 192 13.45 3.20 17.42
C VAL A 192 13.22 4.16 18.59
N ILE A 193 12.33 5.14 18.44
CA ILE A 193 12.02 6.11 19.49
C ILE A 193 11.50 5.39 20.75
N ARG A 194 10.59 4.42 20.60
CA ARG A 194 9.98 3.72 21.73
C ARG A 194 10.93 2.73 22.41
N PHE A 195 11.65 1.92 21.64
CA PHE A 195 12.34 0.74 22.20
C PHE A 195 13.85 0.91 22.33
N ALA A 196 14.47 1.83 21.60
CA ALA A 196 15.91 2.09 21.71
C ALA A 196 16.26 3.19 22.73
N ASN A 197 15.26 3.82 23.35
CA ASN A 197 15.46 4.95 24.26
C ASN A 197 14.93 4.63 25.67
N ALA A 198 15.86 4.46 26.62
CA ALA A 198 15.54 4.16 28.02
C ALA A 198 14.70 5.24 28.72
N MET A 199 14.67 6.46 28.17
CA MET A 199 13.84 7.56 28.68
C MET A 199 12.35 7.38 28.33
N PHE A 200 12.03 6.85 27.15
CA PHE A 200 10.66 6.82 26.65
C PHE A 200 9.89 5.56 27.05
N GLU A 201 10.51 4.38 27.00
CA GLU A 201 9.81 3.11 27.26
C GLU A 201 9.09 3.10 28.63
N PRO A 202 9.71 3.51 29.76
CA PRO A 202 9.07 3.45 31.07
C PRO A 202 7.87 4.39 31.20
N LEU A 203 7.81 5.44 30.37
CA LEU A 203 6.72 6.41 30.33
C LEU A 203 5.62 6.01 29.35
N TRP A 204 5.82 4.97 28.55
CA TRP A 204 4.92 4.61 27.46
C TRP A 204 3.78 3.68 27.89
N ASN A 205 2.98 4.10 28.89
CA ASN A 205 1.88 3.33 29.46
C ASN A 205 0.82 4.21 30.15
N ASN A 206 -0.27 3.59 30.58
CA ASN A 206 -1.43 4.23 31.23
C ASN A 206 -1.18 4.96 32.56
N ARG A 207 0.01 4.84 33.16
CA ARG A 207 0.35 5.62 34.36
C ARG A 207 0.81 7.03 34.03
N TYR A 208 1.35 7.23 32.84
CA TYR A 208 1.99 8.48 32.42
C TYR A 208 1.31 9.11 31.21
N ILE A 209 0.68 8.30 30.35
CA ILE A 209 -0.04 8.77 29.16
C ILE A 209 -1.52 8.92 29.48
N SER A 210 -2.05 10.13 29.29
CA SER A 210 -3.48 10.40 29.44
C SER A 210 -4.29 10.00 28.21
N ASN A 211 -3.76 10.22 27.00
CA ASN A 211 -4.37 9.84 25.72
C ASN A 211 -3.34 9.86 24.58
N ILE A 212 -3.65 9.20 23.47
CA ILE A 212 -2.88 9.24 22.21
C ILE A 212 -3.76 9.81 21.10
N GLN A 213 -3.19 10.61 20.18
CA GLN A 213 -3.95 11.30 19.13
C GLN A 213 -3.32 11.15 17.74
N VAL A 214 -3.87 10.24 16.93
CA VAL A 214 -3.45 10.06 15.53
C VAL A 214 -4.31 10.95 14.63
N THR A 215 -3.69 11.93 13.96
CA THR A 215 -4.35 12.83 13.03
C THR A 215 -3.75 12.70 11.63
N SER A 216 -4.60 12.47 10.63
CA SER A 216 -4.24 12.61 9.22
C SER A 216 -5.24 13.50 8.52
N SER A 217 -4.88 14.74 8.20
CA SER A 217 -5.80 15.69 7.56
C SER A 217 -5.28 16.13 6.20
N GLU A 218 -6.19 16.37 5.27
CA GLU A 218 -5.92 16.82 3.91
C GLU A 218 -6.70 18.11 3.63
N THR A 219 -6.05 19.07 2.96
CA THR A 219 -6.71 20.30 2.49
C THR A 219 -7.52 20.06 1.20
N LEU A 220 -7.11 19.08 0.40
CA LEU A 220 -7.78 18.72 -0.85
C LEU A 220 -9.16 18.11 -0.61
N GLY A 221 -10.04 18.28 -1.59
CA GLY A 221 -11.35 17.63 -1.63
C GLY A 221 -11.26 16.21 -2.16
N VAL A 222 -12.39 15.72 -2.67
CA VAL A 222 -12.45 14.43 -3.38
C VAL A 222 -11.90 14.53 -4.80
N GLU A 223 -11.93 15.73 -5.40
CA GLU A 223 -11.44 16.01 -6.75
C GLU A 223 -12.05 15.01 -7.77
N GLU A 224 -11.28 14.58 -8.77
CA GLU A 224 -11.73 13.61 -9.80
C GLU A 224 -12.05 12.20 -9.27
N ARG A 225 -11.88 11.94 -7.96
CA ARG A 225 -12.05 10.61 -7.36
C ARG A 225 -13.44 10.38 -6.77
N GLY A 226 -14.42 11.23 -7.06
CA GLY A 226 -15.80 11.16 -6.54
C GLY A 226 -16.40 9.75 -6.58
N ARG A 227 -16.38 9.10 -7.75
CA ARG A 227 -16.92 7.74 -7.95
C ARG A 227 -16.30 6.67 -7.04
N TYR A 228 -14.99 6.76 -6.78
CA TYR A 228 -14.29 5.83 -5.89
C TYR A 228 -14.60 6.15 -4.42
N TYR A 229 -14.60 7.44 -4.07
CA TYR A 229 -14.78 7.88 -2.70
C TYR A 229 -16.19 7.59 -2.20
N GLU A 230 -17.20 7.68 -3.06
CA GLU A 230 -18.60 7.32 -2.76
C GLU A 230 -18.78 5.89 -2.25
N LYS A 231 -17.88 4.98 -2.61
CA LYS A 231 -17.92 3.59 -2.15
C LYS A 231 -17.08 3.35 -0.90
N SER A 232 -16.06 4.18 -0.68
CA SER A 232 -15.07 3.96 0.37
C SER A 232 -15.33 4.81 1.61
N GLY A 233 -15.52 6.11 1.44
CA GLY A 233 -15.56 7.10 2.51
C GLY A 233 -14.24 7.21 3.26
N ALA A 234 -14.14 8.19 4.16
CA ALA A 234 -12.95 8.37 4.98
C ALA A 234 -12.66 7.16 5.87
N LEU A 235 -13.69 6.39 6.27
CA LEU A 235 -13.52 5.22 7.12
C LEU A 235 -12.71 4.11 6.43
N ARG A 236 -13.05 3.74 5.18
CA ARG A 236 -12.31 2.69 4.47
C ARG A 236 -11.05 3.21 3.80
N ASP A 237 -11.05 4.46 3.33
CA ASP A 237 -9.90 4.99 2.58
C ASP A 237 -8.69 5.24 3.48
N MET A 238 -8.93 5.67 4.74
CA MET A 238 -7.89 6.13 5.67
C MET A 238 -7.90 5.42 7.04
N VAL A 239 -9.07 5.23 7.67
CA VAL A 239 -9.13 4.67 9.03
C VAL A 239 -8.73 3.19 9.03
N GLN A 240 -9.40 2.37 8.21
CA GLN A 240 -9.25 0.92 8.18
C GLN A 240 -7.82 0.45 7.91
N ASN A 241 -7.05 1.22 7.14
CA ASN A 241 -5.67 0.91 6.75
C ASN A 241 -4.66 1.73 7.58
N HIS A 242 -4.31 2.93 7.10
CA HIS A 242 -3.22 3.77 7.56
C HIS A 242 -3.33 4.05 9.05
N MET A 243 -4.49 4.52 9.53
CA MET A 243 -4.62 4.91 10.93
C MET A 243 -4.54 3.73 11.87
N LEU A 244 -5.20 2.60 11.55
CA LEU A 244 -5.09 1.39 12.36
C LEU A 244 -3.67 0.82 12.35
N GLN A 245 -2.93 0.90 11.25
CA GLN A 245 -1.51 0.56 11.23
C GLN A 245 -0.71 1.46 12.18
N MET A 246 -0.94 2.78 12.17
CA MET A 246 -0.27 3.70 13.09
C MET A 246 -0.60 3.41 14.56
N VAL A 247 -1.88 3.18 14.86
CA VAL A 247 -2.33 2.79 16.22
C VAL A 247 -1.62 1.52 16.67
N SER A 248 -1.50 0.52 15.80
CA SER A 248 -0.79 -0.71 16.15
C SER A 248 0.68 -0.49 16.50
N LEU A 249 1.38 0.37 15.74
CA LEU A 249 2.79 0.69 16.02
C LEU A 249 2.98 1.51 17.31
N LEU A 250 2.03 2.37 17.65
CA LEU A 250 2.07 3.16 18.88
C LEU A 250 1.72 2.33 20.12
N ALA A 251 0.83 1.35 19.96
CA ALA A 251 0.27 0.59 21.06
C ALA A 251 0.95 -0.77 21.32
N MET A 252 1.69 -1.32 20.34
CA MET A 252 2.29 -2.65 20.48
C MET A 252 3.30 -2.71 21.63
N GLU A 253 3.43 -3.86 22.27
CA GLU A 253 4.49 -4.11 23.25
C GLU A 253 5.88 -4.11 22.57
N PRO A 254 6.96 -3.93 23.33
CA PRO A 254 8.31 -4.17 22.82
C PRO A 254 8.43 -5.60 22.27
N PRO A 255 8.77 -5.78 20.98
CA PRO A 255 8.94 -7.11 20.43
C PRO A 255 10.18 -7.77 21.02
N ILE A 256 10.18 -9.10 21.11
CA ILE A 256 11.32 -9.87 21.65
C ILE A 256 12.58 -9.62 20.81
N LYS A 257 12.40 -9.50 19.49
CA LYS A 257 13.44 -9.15 18.51
C LYS A 257 12.84 -8.21 17.47
N LEU A 258 13.69 -7.39 16.85
CA LEU A 258 13.32 -6.56 15.70
C LEU A 258 13.30 -7.38 14.40
N THR A 259 12.57 -8.49 14.40
CA THR A 259 12.30 -9.30 13.21
C THR A 259 10.86 -9.07 12.74
N THR A 260 10.60 -9.29 11.45
CA THR A 260 9.28 -9.08 10.84
C THR A 260 8.16 -9.82 11.58
N ASP A 261 8.39 -11.07 11.98
CA ASP A 261 7.37 -11.90 12.63
C ASP A 261 7.04 -11.44 14.04
N GLU A 262 8.05 -11.06 14.83
CA GLU A 262 7.86 -10.56 16.19
C GLU A 262 7.11 -9.23 16.19
N ILE A 263 7.51 -8.29 15.33
CA ILE A 263 6.82 -7.01 15.16
C ILE A 263 5.37 -7.25 14.72
N ARG A 264 5.15 -8.13 13.74
CA ARG A 264 3.80 -8.47 13.27
C ARG A 264 2.96 -9.08 14.39
N SER A 265 3.53 -9.97 15.21
CA SER A 265 2.85 -10.58 16.35
C SER A 265 2.34 -9.54 17.34
N GLU A 266 3.19 -8.56 17.71
CA GLU A 266 2.81 -7.52 18.66
C GLU A 266 1.76 -6.55 18.08
N LYS A 267 1.84 -6.22 16.78
CA LYS A 267 0.77 -5.46 16.10
C LYS A 267 -0.56 -6.21 16.10
N VAL A 268 -0.54 -7.53 15.83
CA VAL A 268 -1.76 -8.37 15.85
C VAL A 268 -2.34 -8.46 17.26
N ARG A 269 -1.50 -8.50 18.31
CA ARG A 269 -1.97 -8.45 19.71
C ARG A 269 -2.74 -7.18 20.02
N VAL A 270 -2.28 -6.03 19.52
CA VAL A 270 -3.04 -4.77 19.62
C VAL A 270 -4.41 -4.91 18.97
N PHE A 271 -4.47 -5.39 17.72
CA PHE A 271 -5.75 -5.52 17.02
C PHE A 271 -6.72 -6.49 17.70
N ARG A 272 -6.22 -7.57 18.32
CA ARG A 272 -7.04 -8.49 19.12
C ARG A 272 -7.54 -7.88 20.42
N ALA A 273 -6.81 -6.92 20.98
CA ALA A 273 -7.17 -6.19 22.18
C ALA A 273 -8.03 -4.94 21.91
N LEU A 274 -8.22 -4.54 20.64
CA LEU A 274 -9.12 -3.44 20.32
C LEU A 274 -10.55 -3.80 20.72
N ARG A 275 -11.17 -2.94 21.54
CA ARG A 275 -12.56 -3.10 21.95
C ARG A 275 -13.49 -2.96 20.74
N PRO A 276 -14.29 -3.98 20.40
CA PRO A 276 -15.29 -3.84 19.35
C PRO A 276 -16.38 -2.87 19.80
N VAL A 277 -16.75 -1.92 18.93
CA VAL A 277 -17.88 -1.01 19.14
C VAL A 277 -19.00 -1.41 18.19
N LYS A 278 -20.22 -1.62 18.70
CA LYS A 278 -21.36 -2.12 17.91
C LYS A 278 -22.66 -1.42 18.27
N GLY A 279 -23.62 -1.44 17.36
CA GLY A 279 -24.97 -0.92 17.61
C GLY A 279 -24.96 0.56 17.98
N GLU A 280 -25.74 0.92 18.99
CA GLU A 280 -25.92 2.31 19.43
C GLU A 280 -24.66 2.90 20.08
N GLU A 281 -23.76 2.07 20.63
CA GLU A 281 -22.49 2.52 21.21
C GLU A 281 -21.61 3.24 20.18
N VAL A 282 -21.79 2.96 18.88
CA VAL A 282 -21.02 3.64 17.82
C VAL A 282 -21.15 5.16 17.92
N ASN A 283 -22.33 5.67 18.31
CA ASN A 283 -22.59 7.11 18.45
C ASN A 283 -21.79 7.76 19.59
N GLU A 284 -21.38 6.99 20.60
CA GLU A 284 -20.57 7.49 21.72
C GLU A 284 -19.07 7.54 21.41
N TYR A 285 -18.60 6.65 20.52
CA TYR A 285 -17.19 6.48 20.23
C TYR A 285 -16.76 7.10 18.90
N PHE A 286 -17.66 7.26 17.94
CA PHE A 286 -17.33 7.75 16.60
C PHE A 286 -18.20 8.92 16.16
N VAL A 287 -17.56 9.84 15.46
CA VAL A 287 -18.19 10.97 14.79
C VAL A 287 -17.85 10.88 13.31
N ARG A 288 -18.87 11.07 12.46
CA ARG A 288 -18.71 11.19 11.01
C ARG A 288 -19.15 12.58 10.58
N GLY A 289 -18.47 13.11 9.57
CA GLY A 289 -18.82 14.38 8.94
C GLY A 289 -18.72 14.29 7.43
N GLN A 290 -19.41 15.19 6.75
CA GLN A 290 -19.31 15.43 5.32
C GLN A 290 -19.05 16.92 5.13
N TYR A 291 -18.02 17.29 4.37
CA TYR A 291 -17.70 18.70 4.16
C TYR A 291 -18.79 19.37 3.32
N ASP A 292 -19.12 20.59 3.69
CA ASP A 292 -20.07 21.45 2.99
C ASP A 292 -19.31 22.53 2.20
N GLN A 293 -20.07 23.38 1.48
CA GLN A 293 -19.53 24.54 0.80
C GLN A 293 -18.74 25.41 1.77
N GLY A 294 -17.60 25.93 1.32
CA GLY A 294 -16.76 26.79 2.12
C GLY A 294 -15.76 27.56 1.28
N SER A 295 -14.78 28.17 1.94
CA SER A 295 -13.68 28.87 1.28
C SER A 295 -12.34 28.32 1.77
N MET A 296 -11.43 28.04 0.83
CA MET A 296 -10.08 27.57 1.08
C MET A 296 -9.11 28.44 0.27
N ASN A 297 -8.15 29.08 0.95
CA ASN A 297 -7.21 30.03 0.34
C ASN A 297 -7.94 31.09 -0.53
N GLU A 298 -9.00 31.69 0.03
CA GLU A 298 -9.83 32.71 -0.63
C GLU A 298 -10.55 32.24 -1.91
N THR A 299 -10.54 30.93 -2.19
CA THR A 299 -11.26 30.31 -3.30
C THR A 299 -12.45 29.53 -2.75
N ASP A 300 -13.63 29.75 -3.33
CA ASP A 300 -14.82 28.97 -2.97
C ASP A 300 -14.65 27.52 -3.39
N VAL A 301 -15.02 26.61 -2.51
CA VAL A 301 -14.97 25.17 -2.73
C VAL A 301 -16.38 24.58 -2.54
N PRO A 302 -16.80 23.66 -3.43
CA PRO A 302 -18.15 23.11 -3.40
C PRO A 302 -18.35 22.18 -2.20
N ALA A 303 -19.62 21.97 -1.84
CA ALA A 303 -20.00 20.91 -0.92
C ALA A 303 -19.72 19.54 -1.53
N TYR A 304 -19.50 18.50 -0.72
CA TYR A 304 -19.19 17.15 -1.24
C TYR A 304 -20.23 16.64 -2.25
N ARG A 305 -21.53 16.87 -1.98
CA ARG A 305 -22.66 16.47 -2.86
C ARG A 305 -22.73 17.22 -4.19
N GLN A 306 -21.96 18.30 -4.33
CA GLN A 306 -21.86 19.11 -5.54
C GLN A 306 -20.60 18.78 -6.35
N GLU A 307 -19.72 17.93 -5.83
CA GLU A 307 -18.51 17.50 -6.53
C GLU A 307 -18.86 16.56 -7.70
N GLU A 308 -17.99 16.52 -8.71
CA GLU A 308 -18.19 15.67 -9.86
C GLU A 308 -18.25 14.19 -9.49
N MET A 309 -19.17 13.45 -10.12
CA MET A 309 -19.35 12.01 -9.93
C MET A 309 -19.70 11.60 -8.47
N VAL A 310 -20.31 12.51 -7.71
CA VAL A 310 -20.88 12.24 -6.37
C VAL A 310 -22.40 12.24 -6.44
N ASN A 311 -23.07 11.38 -5.65
CA ASN A 311 -24.51 11.41 -5.55
C ASN A 311 -24.97 12.68 -4.77
N PRO A 312 -25.88 13.51 -5.33
CA PRO A 312 -26.43 14.68 -4.63
C PRO A 312 -27.11 14.37 -3.28
N GLU A 313 -27.53 13.12 -3.06
CA GLU A 313 -28.15 12.65 -1.80
C GLU A 313 -27.17 11.83 -0.93
N SER A 314 -25.88 11.84 -1.25
CA SER A 314 -24.87 10.99 -0.61
C SER A 314 -24.79 11.21 0.91
N ASN A 315 -24.70 10.10 1.65
CA ASN A 315 -24.41 10.09 3.08
C ASN A 315 -22.98 9.59 3.38
N THR A 316 -22.10 9.58 2.38
CA THR A 316 -20.70 9.16 2.51
C THR A 316 -19.92 10.13 3.38
N GLU A 317 -19.22 9.62 4.39
CA GLU A 317 -18.41 10.46 5.26
C GLU A 317 -17.09 10.90 4.59
N THR A 318 -16.77 12.19 4.66
CA THR A 318 -15.49 12.76 4.24
C THR A 318 -14.59 13.10 5.43
N PHE A 319 -15.11 12.96 6.64
CA PHE A 319 -14.41 13.11 7.91
C PHE A 319 -14.84 12.01 8.87
N VAL A 320 -13.88 11.45 9.61
CA VAL A 320 -14.12 10.52 10.72
C VAL A 320 -13.25 10.92 11.89
N ALA A 321 -13.83 10.99 13.09
CA ALA A 321 -13.12 10.95 14.35
C ALA A 321 -13.61 9.75 15.18
N GLY A 322 -12.72 9.12 15.92
CA GLY A 322 -13.02 7.93 16.70
C GLY A 322 -12.21 7.88 17.99
N LYS A 323 -12.82 7.34 19.04
CA LYS A 323 -12.19 6.95 20.30
C LYS A 323 -12.02 5.44 20.29
N LEU A 324 -10.78 4.96 20.26
CA LEU A 324 -10.45 3.54 20.34
C LEU A 324 -10.00 3.21 21.75
N MET A 325 -10.44 2.05 22.25
CA MET A 325 -9.99 1.50 23.53
C MET A 325 -9.24 0.20 23.26
N ILE A 326 -8.09 0.01 23.92
CA ILE A 326 -7.25 -1.19 23.81
C ILE A 326 -7.25 -1.88 25.17
N ASP A 327 -7.90 -3.04 25.24
CA ASP A 327 -8.13 -3.79 26.47
C ASP A 327 -6.92 -4.68 26.79
N ASN A 328 -5.83 -4.05 27.22
CA ASN A 328 -4.65 -4.72 27.76
C ASN A 328 -4.06 -3.96 28.96
N PHE A 329 -3.07 -4.56 29.63
CA PHE A 329 -2.48 -3.96 30.84
C PHE A 329 -1.85 -2.59 30.61
N ARG A 330 -1.14 -2.41 29.48
CA ARG A 330 -0.42 -1.16 29.16
C ARG A 330 -1.37 0.01 28.90
N TRP A 331 -2.51 -0.24 28.25
CA TRP A 331 -3.42 0.79 27.76
C TRP A 331 -4.79 0.83 28.44
N ALA A 332 -5.00 0.02 29.49
CA ALA A 332 -6.24 0.05 30.26
C ALA A 332 -6.60 1.49 30.67
N GLY A 333 -7.80 1.93 30.28
CA GLY A 333 -8.33 3.26 30.57
C GLY A 333 -7.83 4.39 29.66
N VAL A 334 -6.81 4.17 28.83
CA VAL A 334 -6.23 5.22 27.95
C VAL A 334 -6.94 5.23 26.60
N PRO A 335 -7.61 6.33 26.23
CA PRO A 335 -8.22 6.46 24.92
C PRO A 335 -7.19 6.78 23.83
N PHE A 336 -7.35 6.13 22.68
CA PHE A 336 -6.67 6.46 21.43
C PHE A 336 -7.64 7.21 20.54
N TYR A 337 -7.43 8.51 20.37
CA TYR A 337 -8.23 9.31 19.46
C TYR A 337 -7.63 9.26 18.07
N ILE A 338 -8.44 8.87 17.10
CA ILE A 338 -8.11 8.93 15.69
C ILE A 338 -8.97 10.01 15.03
N ARG A 339 -8.41 10.79 14.12
CA ARG A 339 -9.20 11.62 13.21
C ARG A 339 -8.57 11.76 11.82
N THR A 340 -9.42 11.75 10.81
CA THR A 340 -9.05 11.97 9.42
C THR A 340 -10.13 12.69 8.67
N GLY A 341 -9.74 13.50 7.69
CA GLY A 341 -10.71 14.14 6.81
C GLY A 341 -10.10 14.94 5.67
N LYS A 342 -10.96 15.21 4.70
CA LYS A 342 -10.72 16.08 3.54
C LYS A 342 -11.27 17.49 3.78
N ARG A 343 -10.82 18.47 3.00
CA ARG A 343 -11.15 19.90 3.18
C ARG A 343 -10.88 20.41 4.61
N MET A 344 -9.79 19.93 5.22
CA MET A 344 -9.34 20.36 6.54
C MET A 344 -8.44 21.59 6.43
N LYS A 345 -8.35 22.40 7.50
CA LYS A 345 -7.56 23.65 7.52
C LYS A 345 -6.09 23.48 7.08
N LEU A 346 -5.47 22.35 7.43
CA LEU A 346 -4.07 22.08 7.13
C LEU A 346 -3.88 20.62 6.71
N SER A 347 -2.96 20.41 5.77
CA SER A 347 -2.49 19.09 5.41
C SER A 347 -1.41 18.67 6.40
N GLN A 348 -1.69 17.66 7.23
CA GLN A 348 -0.75 17.22 8.25
C GLN A 348 -0.95 15.74 8.58
N GLN A 349 0.14 15.12 9.02
CA GLN A 349 0.17 13.78 9.58
C GLN A 349 0.95 13.84 10.88
N ARG A 350 0.28 13.58 11.99
CA ARG A 350 0.87 13.65 13.34
C ARG A 350 0.30 12.53 14.21
N LEU A 351 1.11 12.08 15.16
CA LEU A 351 0.86 10.93 16.02
C LEU A 351 0.87 11.32 17.48
#